data_AF-A0AAE1ZBZ4-F1
#
_entry.id   AF-A0AAE1ZBZ4-F1
#
_cell.length_a   1.000
_cell.length_b   1.000
_cell.length_c   1.000
_cell.angle_alpha   90.00
_cell.angle_beta   90.00
_cell.angle_gamma   90.00
#
_symmetry.space_group_name_H-M   'P 1'
#
loop_
_entity.id
_entity.type
_entity.pdbx_description
1 polymer ?
#
loop_
_entity_poly.entity_id
_entity_poly.type
_entity_poly.pdbx_seq_one_letter_code
_entity_poly.pdbx_strand_id
1 'polypeptide(L)'
;MTVVPSQSPSSSSELIRPSTSTDDTDLETCLTCVICGDIYFECCSVQPCLHSFCTLCWLKWNKFECPMCRKSVTTYAKNHQLNNLVDVFLRKHPEKLKSELEQDEIKQEITRLSRPPNQSRRYNSRARRNRERLTVSEGGRSILRASSSSILPIVPAIPATIATPTSITIPATGNISTSSALMPTYVPINGGCVVCGWLPPTNDHHGNSSTNSSSGGGINLGDRGPRINECSAHCYCACCNRPMPFQTTLQLHGMNRTECEVCRHTFCSLINPHGCSTCDGYCLSRVQDLTRYNSIPRTLLLNNRIETRILDDYLISQGISIPMFISQCLSLYINTTLIYPSCILNENSLICKNCGEYLLSQLAYQYRVSICLNELPNDVITKPNCYYGRYCRYQSYNYHHARRFNHICERSF
;
A
#
# COMPACT_ATOMS: atom_id res chain seq x y z
N MET A 1 -11.80 11.52 94.08
CA MET A 1 -12.11 11.02 92.72
C MET A 1 -11.18 11.76 91.76
N THR A 2 -10.04 11.15 91.39
CA THR A 2 -9.78 10.46 90.09
C THR A 2 -9.74 11.42 88.90
N VAL A 3 -8.90 11.36 87.87
CA VAL A 3 -7.66 10.65 87.45
C VAL A 3 -7.16 11.50 86.24
N VAL A 4 -5.89 11.33 85.90
CA VAL A 4 -5.04 11.99 84.88
C VAL A 4 -5.54 11.87 83.40
N PRO A 5 -4.80 12.36 82.36
CA PRO A 5 -5.21 13.36 81.37
C PRO A 5 -5.53 12.75 79.97
N SER A 6 -6.00 13.57 79.02
CA SER A 6 -6.16 13.14 77.61
C SER A 6 -5.42 14.03 76.61
N GLN A 7 -4.67 13.32 75.78
CA GLN A 7 -3.70 13.68 74.75
C GLN A 7 -4.23 14.59 73.62
N SER A 8 -3.30 15.38 73.07
CA SER A 8 -3.39 16.02 71.76
C SER A 8 -3.46 15.01 70.61
N PRO A 9 -4.06 15.40 69.47
CA PRO A 9 -3.50 15.00 68.18
C PRO A 9 -3.24 16.20 67.29
N SER A 10 -1.97 16.29 66.87
CA SER A 10 -1.50 16.97 65.68
C SER A 10 -2.18 16.44 64.42
N SER A 11 -2.75 17.32 63.60
CA SER A 11 -3.06 17.03 62.19
C SER A 11 -2.87 18.29 61.35
N SER A 12 -1.64 18.46 60.88
CA SER A 12 -1.28 19.29 59.74
C SER A 12 -1.93 18.70 58.50
N SER A 13 -2.88 19.43 57.92
CA SER A 13 -3.55 19.09 56.67
C SER A 13 -2.61 19.39 55.49
N GLU A 14 -1.64 18.51 55.25
CA GLU A 14 -0.92 18.50 53.98
C GLU A 14 -1.87 18.02 52.88
N LEU A 15 -2.27 18.97 52.03
CA LEU A 15 -2.90 18.68 50.74
C LEU A 15 -1.92 17.89 49.89
N ILE A 16 -2.12 16.57 49.83
CA ILE A 16 -1.44 15.66 48.91
C ILE A 16 -1.73 16.16 47.48
N ARG A 17 -0.73 16.79 46.85
CA ARG A 17 -0.74 16.98 45.40
C ARG A 17 -0.59 15.60 44.76
N PRO A 18 -1.48 15.18 43.84
CA PRO A 18 -1.29 13.95 43.10
C PRO A 18 0.02 14.07 42.30
N SER A 19 0.88 13.05 42.41
CA SER A 19 2.09 12.90 41.61
C SER A 19 1.73 12.89 40.12
N THR A 20 2.17 13.90 39.38
CA THR A 20 1.77 14.20 37.98
C THR A 20 2.48 13.36 36.92
N SER A 21 3.32 12.39 37.28
CA SER A 21 4.20 11.72 36.32
C SER A 21 3.49 10.73 35.39
N THR A 22 2.41 10.07 35.84
CA THR A 22 1.66 9.11 35.02
C THR A 22 0.69 9.80 34.06
N ASP A 23 0.06 10.90 34.49
CA ASP A 23 -0.93 11.65 33.70
C ASP A 23 -0.30 12.38 32.50
N ASP A 24 0.87 12.99 32.68
CA ASP A 24 1.58 13.68 31.59
C ASP A 24 2.06 12.70 30.50
N THR A 25 2.42 11.46 30.87
CA THR A 25 2.85 10.41 29.92
C THR A 25 1.67 9.89 29.08
N ASP A 26 0.51 9.72 29.71
CA ASP A 26 -0.72 9.32 29.02
C ASP A 26 -1.21 10.43 28.09
N LEU A 27 -1.14 11.68 28.53
CA LEU A 27 -1.48 12.86 27.72
C LEU A 27 -0.53 13.03 26.52
N GLU A 28 0.78 12.88 26.72
CA GLU A 28 1.77 12.85 25.64
C GLU A 28 1.41 11.81 24.58
N THR A 29 1.04 10.60 25.03
CA THR A 29 0.67 9.51 24.13
C THR A 29 -0.56 9.87 23.30
N CYS A 30 -1.55 10.55 23.87
CA CYS A 30 -2.72 11.05 23.13
C CYS A 30 -2.40 12.17 22.13
N LEU A 31 -1.31 12.90 22.33
CA LEU A 31 -0.88 14.03 21.49
C LEU A 31 0.25 13.67 20.51
N THR A 32 0.59 12.38 20.40
CA THR A 32 1.64 11.89 19.51
C THR A 32 1.08 11.41 18.18
N CYS A 33 1.73 11.82 17.08
CA CYS A 33 1.38 11.39 15.74
C CYS A 33 1.93 9.98 15.44
N VAL A 34 1.05 9.06 15.03
CA VAL A 34 1.44 7.66 14.72
C VAL A 34 2.36 7.49 13.50
N ILE A 35 2.57 8.53 12.69
CA ILE A 35 3.42 8.45 11.49
C ILE A 35 4.87 8.80 11.83
N CYS A 36 5.09 9.95 12.49
CA CYS A 36 6.44 10.40 12.84
C CYS A 36 6.87 9.99 14.26
N GLY A 37 5.93 9.69 15.16
CA GLY A 37 6.23 9.35 16.56
C GLY A 37 6.45 10.56 17.47
N ASP A 38 6.26 11.80 16.95
CA ASP A 38 6.40 13.04 17.73
C ASP A 38 5.05 13.66 18.07
N ILE A 39 5.05 14.64 18.98
CA ILE A 39 3.91 15.52 19.24
C ILE A 39 3.41 16.13 17.91
N TYR A 40 2.09 16.14 17.72
CA TYR A 40 1.45 16.65 16.51
C TYR A 40 1.94 18.07 16.17
N PHE A 41 2.19 18.31 14.89
CA PHE A 41 2.48 19.64 14.35
C PHE A 41 1.53 19.96 13.20
N GLU A 42 0.81 21.07 13.31
CA GLU A 42 -0.35 21.40 12.47
C GLU A 42 -1.25 20.19 12.24
N CYS A 43 -1.94 19.72 13.27
CA CYS A 43 -2.77 18.52 13.18
C CYS A 43 -3.90 18.67 12.13
N CYS A 44 -4.11 17.63 11.34
CA CYS A 44 -5.27 17.43 10.49
C CYS A 44 -5.96 16.10 10.80
N SER A 45 -7.27 16.04 10.57
CA SER A 45 -8.06 14.81 10.65
C SER A 45 -8.59 14.43 9.28
N VAL A 46 -8.50 13.14 8.95
CA VAL A 46 -8.95 12.60 7.65
C VAL A 46 -10.38 12.08 7.73
N GLN A 47 -11.16 12.26 6.68
CA GLN A 47 -12.56 11.82 6.59
C GLN A 47 -12.70 10.55 5.74
N PRO A 48 -13.59 9.61 6.08
CA PRO A 48 -14.65 9.72 7.10
C PRO A 48 -14.26 9.21 8.50
N CYS A 49 -13.04 8.67 8.70
CA CYS A 49 -12.69 7.98 9.94
C CYS A 49 -12.24 8.89 11.10
N LEU A 50 -12.00 10.17 10.84
CA LEU A 50 -11.59 11.20 11.81
C LEU A 50 -10.26 10.92 12.54
N HIS A 51 -9.41 10.03 12.01
CA HIS A 51 -8.06 9.84 12.53
C HIS A 51 -7.16 11.05 12.24
N SER A 52 -6.31 11.39 13.21
CA SER A 52 -5.52 12.61 13.22
C SER A 52 -4.02 12.36 12.95
N PHE A 53 -3.39 13.28 12.23
CA PHE A 53 -1.98 13.22 11.81
C PHE A 53 -1.39 14.63 11.78
N CYS A 54 -0.05 14.77 11.84
CA CYS A 54 0.60 16.00 11.41
C CYS A 54 0.24 16.25 9.94
N THR A 55 -0.11 17.49 9.56
CA THR A 55 -0.51 17.80 8.18
C THR A 55 0.56 17.38 7.18
N LEU A 56 1.83 17.61 7.48
CA LEU A 56 2.93 17.18 6.61
C LEU A 56 3.00 15.66 6.44
N CYS A 57 2.82 14.90 7.53
CA CYS A 57 2.88 13.45 7.50
C CYS A 57 1.75 12.87 6.64
N TRP A 58 0.55 13.43 6.74
CA TRP A 58 -0.57 13.08 5.87
C TRP A 58 -0.29 13.42 4.40
N LEU A 59 0.21 14.63 4.10
CA LEU A 59 0.51 15.04 2.73
C LEU A 59 1.60 14.18 2.08
N LYS A 60 2.62 13.77 2.84
CA LYS A 60 3.69 12.87 2.36
C LYS A 60 3.23 11.42 2.17
N TRP A 61 2.17 10.98 2.86
CA TRP A 61 1.66 9.62 2.75
C TRP A 61 1.21 9.27 1.32
N ASN A 62 0.71 10.27 0.57
CA ASN A 62 0.45 10.20 -0.87
C ASN A 62 -0.42 9.00 -1.32
N LYS A 63 -1.28 8.51 -0.41
CA LYS A 63 -2.27 7.45 -0.64
C LYS A 63 -3.61 7.93 -0.12
N PHE A 64 -4.68 7.74 -0.90
CA PHE A 64 -6.07 8.07 -0.50
C PHE A 64 -6.64 7.07 0.53
N GLU A 65 -5.81 6.61 1.48
CA GLU A 65 -6.16 5.62 2.50
C GLU A 65 -5.59 6.06 3.85
N CYS A 66 -6.39 5.93 4.90
CA CYS A 66 -5.99 6.31 6.25
C CYS A 66 -4.83 5.42 6.76
N PRO A 67 -3.70 6.00 7.22
CA PRO A 67 -2.57 5.24 7.78
C PRO A 67 -2.94 4.34 8.97
N MET A 68 -3.92 4.76 9.78
CA MET A 68 -4.35 4.02 10.97
C MET A 68 -5.33 2.88 10.67
N CYS A 69 -6.36 3.16 9.87
CA CYS A 69 -7.48 2.24 9.71
C CYS A 69 -7.71 1.76 8.27
N ARG A 70 -6.86 2.16 7.32
CA ARG A 70 -6.89 1.80 5.89
C ARG A 70 -8.17 2.17 5.13
N LYS A 71 -9.15 2.80 5.77
CA LYS A 71 -10.36 3.32 5.12
C LYS A 71 -9.97 4.36 4.07
N SER A 72 -10.63 4.33 2.92
CA SER A 72 -10.46 5.32 1.87
C SER A 72 -10.76 6.72 2.40
N VAL A 73 -9.85 7.64 2.13
CA VAL A 73 -9.94 9.03 2.58
C VAL A 73 -10.48 9.88 1.44
N THR A 74 -11.59 10.55 1.68
CA THR A 74 -12.21 11.47 0.71
C THR A 74 -11.62 12.86 0.79
N THR A 75 -11.33 13.33 2.01
CA THR A 75 -10.77 14.65 2.29
C THR A 75 -10.11 14.69 3.67
N TYR A 76 -9.42 15.78 3.99
CA TYR A 76 -8.86 16.06 5.30
C TYR A 76 -9.12 17.52 5.70
N ALA A 77 -9.17 17.81 6.99
CA ALA A 77 -9.38 19.14 7.54
C ALA A 77 -8.43 19.41 8.72
N LYS A 78 -8.04 20.67 8.93
CA LYS A 78 -7.26 21.06 10.11
C LYS A 78 -8.08 20.81 11.39
N ASN A 79 -7.43 20.25 12.41
CA ASN A 79 -8.05 19.98 13.71
C ASN A 79 -7.59 21.02 14.73
N HIS A 80 -8.33 22.12 14.84
CA HIS A 80 -7.98 23.24 15.72
C HIS A 80 -8.05 22.85 17.21
N GLN A 81 -8.97 21.98 17.59
CA GLN A 81 -9.10 21.50 18.96
C GLN A 81 -7.84 20.74 19.39
N LEU A 82 -7.33 19.83 18.55
CA LEU A 82 -6.12 19.07 18.88
C LEU A 82 -4.88 19.98 18.88
N ASN A 83 -4.81 20.96 17.97
CA ASN A 83 -3.73 21.96 17.99
C ASN A 83 -3.72 22.77 19.29
N ASN A 84 -4.88 23.21 19.78
CA ASN A 84 -4.95 23.93 21.06
C ASN A 84 -4.47 23.07 22.24
N LEU A 85 -4.76 21.76 22.24
CA LEU A 85 -4.30 20.84 23.27
C LEU A 85 -2.78 20.62 23.20
N VAL A 86 -2.24 20.50 21.98
CA VAL A 86 -0.80 20.47 21.74
C VAL A 86 -0.12 21.74 22.26
N ASP A 87 -0.68 22.93 22.00
CA ASP A 87 -0.11 24.20 22.47
C ASP A 87 -0.10 24.31 24.00
N VAL A 88 -1.13 23.78 24.67
CA VAL A 88 -1.17 23.69 26.14
C VAL A 88 -0.09 22.73 26.65
N PHE A 89 0.06 21.58 26.00
CA PHE A 89 1.05 20.57 26.37
C PHE A 89 2.49 21.07 26.18
N LEU A 90 2.80 21.66 25.03
CA LEU A 90 4.15 22.17 24.72
C LEU A 90 4.56 23.34 25.61
N ARG A 91 3.61 24.13 26.14
CA ARG A 91 3.91 25.15 27.17
C ARG A 91 4.40 24.55 28.48
N LYS A 92 3.98 23.32 28.81
CA LYS A 92 4.46 22.58 29.98
C LYS A 92 5.74 21.78 29.70
N HIS A 93 5.96 21.39 28.44
CA HIS A 93 7.08 20.57 27.98
C HIS A 93 7.88 21.26 26.86
N PRO A 94 8.61 22.35 27.17
CA PRO A 94 9.36 23.10 26.16
C PRO A 94 10.48 22.28 25.50
N GLU A 95 10.99 21.23 26.16
CA GLU A 95 12.01 20.32 25.63
C GLU A 95 11.53 19.48 24.43
N LYS A 96 10.21 19.39 24.22
CA LYS A 96 9.58 18.65 23.10
C LYS A 96 9.16 19.56 21.95
N LEU A 97 9.35 20.87 22.11
CA LEU A 97 9.05 21.84 21.08
C LEU A 97 10.08 21.73 19.96
N LYS A 98 9.60 21.54 18.73
CA LYS A 98 10.45 21.58 17.53
C LYS A 98 11.13 22.93 17.42
N SER A 99 12.38 22.95 16.96
CA SER A 99 13.13 24.21 16.76
C SER A 99 12.42 25.12 15.75
N GLU A 100 12.58 26.43 15.87
CA GLU A 100 11.91 27.39 14.97
C GLU A 100 12.26 27.16 13.49
N LEU A 101 13.53 26.84 13.21
CA LEU A 101 14.00 26.46 11.87
C LEU A 101 13.25 25.23 11.33
N GLU A 102 13.12 24.17 12.14
CA GLU A 102 12.40 22.95 11.75
C GLU A 102 10.90 23.23 11.51
N GLN A 103 10.27 24.05 12.35
CA GLN A 103 8.87 24.43 12.19
C GLN A 103 8.64 25.16 10.85
N ASP A 104 9.54 26.06 10.47
CA ASP A 104 9.45 26.81 9.24
C ASP A 104 9.68 25.93 8.01
N GLU A 105 10.64 25.00 8.05
CA GLU A 105 10.84 23.99 7.01
C GLU A 105 9.59 23.14 6.81
N ILE A 106 8.96 22.67 7.90
CA ILE A 106 7.72 21.89 7.85
C ILE A 106 6.58 22.70 7.23
N LYS A 107 6.38 23.97 7.64
CA LYS A 107 5.33 24.85 7.10
C LYS A 107 5.53 25.14 5.62
N GLN A 108 6.77 25.37 5.18
CA GLN A 108 7.10 25.59 3.77
C GLN A 108 6.77 24.34 2.94
N GLU A 109 7.10 23.16 3.44
CA GLU A 109 6.83 21.90 2.77
C GLU A 109 5.33 21.58 2.70
N ILE A 110 4.57 21.84 3.76
CA ILE A 110 3.09 21.76 3.75
C ILE A 110 2.53 22.67 2.67
N THR A 111 2.98 23.92 2.62
CA THR A 111 2.52 24.89 1.61
C THR A 111 2.84 24.42 0.19
N ARG A 112 3.98 23.75 -0.02
CA ARG A 112 4.37 23.19 -1.32
C ARG A 112 3.45 22.04 -1.74
N LEU A 113 3.12 21.14 -0.81
CA LEU A 113 2.33 19.92 -1.07
C LEU A 113 0.83 20.17 -1.11
N SER A 114 0.30 21.17 -0.40
CA SER A 114 -1.13 21.53 -0.42
C SER A 114 -1.57 22.26 -1.70
N ARG A 115 -0.65 22.65 -2.58
CA ARG A 115 -0.98 23.36 -3.83
C ARG A 115 -1.50 22.41 -4.91
N PRO A 116 -2.61 22.75 -5.60
CA PRO A 116 -3.11 21.94 -6.71
C PRO A 116 -2.12 21.94 -7.89
N PRO A 117 -2.00 20.82 -8.64
CA PRO A 117 -0.97 20.61 -9.67
C PRO A 117 -0.99 21.64 -10.82
N ASN A 118 -2.09 22.37 -11.02
CA ASN A 118 -2.21 23.39 -12.07
C ASN A 118 -1.47 24.71 -11.76
N GLN A 119 -1.16 25.02 -10.49
CA GLN A 119 -0.44 26.27 -10.14
C GLN A 119 1.08 26.11 -10.11
N SER A 120 1.62 24.91 -9.81
CA SER A 120 3.07 24.66 -9.79
C SER A 120 3.72 24.79 -11.18
N ARG A 121 3.02 24.37 -12.25
CA ARG A 121 3.46 24.56 -13.64
C ARG A 121 3.60 26.04 -14.04
N ARG A 122 2.70 26.91 -13.57
CA ARG A 122 2.75 28.37 -13.86
C ARG A 122 3.87 29.09 -13.11
N TYR A 123 4.22 28.66 -11.90
CA TYR A 123 5.33 29.23 -11.16
C TYR A 123 6.68 28.78 -11.72
N ASN A 124 6.86 27.49 -12.02
CA ASN A 124 8.12 26.97 -12.60
C ASN A 124 8.41 27.59 -13.98
N SER A 125 7.38 27.87 -14.77
CA SER A 125 7.53 28.57 -16.06
C SER A 125 7.72 30.09 -15.93
N ARG A 126 7.40 30.71 -14.78
CA ARG A 126 7.76 32.10 -14.46
C ARG A 126 9.17 32.19 -13.86
N ALA A 127 9.55 31.27 -12.97
CA ALA A 127 10.89 31.20 -12.39
C ALA A 127 11.95 30.89 -13.46
N ARG A 128 11.64 29.99 -14.41
CA ARG A 128 12.51 29.73 -15.57
C ARG A 128 12.65 30.94 -16.50
N ARG A 129 11.54 31.64 -16.80
CA ARG A 129 11.59 32.89 -17.59
C ARG A 129 12.34 34.03 -16.89
N ASN A 130 12.22 34.16 -15.57
CA ASN A 130 13.00 35.14 -14.82
C ASN A 130 14.49 34.78 -14.77
N ARG A 131 14.83 33.49 -14.73
CA ARG A 131 16.23 33.01 -14.79
C ARG A 131 16.86 33.27 -16.17
N GLU A 132 16.11 33.02 -17.25
CA GLU A 132 16.56 33.29 -18.63
C GLU A 132 16.66 34.79 -18.95
N ARG A 133 15.95 35.66 -18.20
CA ARG A 133 16.01 37.12 -18.35
C ARG A 133 17.17 37.77 -17.59
N LEU A 134 17.73 37.08 -16.59
CA LEU A 134 18.90 37.53 -15.81
C LEU A 134 20.23 37.17 -16.50
N THR A 135 20.23 36.25 -17.48
CA THR A 135 21.44 35.78 -18.17
C THR A 135 21.72 36.47 -19.50
N VAL A 136 20.99 37.55 -19.85
CA VAL A 136 21.21 38.32 -21.09
C VAL A 136 21.40 39.80 -20.76
N SER A 137 22.55 40.12 -20.17
CA SER A 137 23.16 41.45 -20.24
C SER A 137 24.65 41.28 -20.01
N GLU A 138 25.37 41.02 -21.10
CA GLU A 138 26.70 41.59 -21.38
C GLU A 138 27.24 41.05 -22.72
N GLY A 139 27.68 41.95 -23.61
CA GLY A 139 28.76 41.65 -24.55
C GLY A 139 28.44 41.32 -26.02
N GLY A 140 28.13 42.34 -26.83
CA GLY A 140 28.91 42.69 -28.03
C GLY A 140 29.05 41.73 -29.24
N ARG A 141 28.38 42.09 -30.35
CA ARG A 141 28.82 42.17 -31.77
C ARG A 141 29.79 41.10 -32.34
N SER A 142 29.39 40.41 -33.41
CA SER A 142 29.73 40.81 -34.80
C SER A 142 29.08 39.90 -35.86
N ILE A 143 28.95 40.47 -37.06
CA ILE A 143 28.24 40.04 -38.27
C ILE A 143 29.08 39.05 -39.07
N LEU A 144 28.49 38.00 -39.68
CA LEU A 144 28.70 37.59 -41.09
C LEU A 144 27.60 36.62 -41.55
N ARG A 145 27.22 36.77 -42.82
CA ARG A 145 26.03 36.23 -43.51
C ARG A 145 26.53 35.36 -44.68
N ALA A 146 26.01 34.13 -44.85
CA ALA A 146 25.90 33.38 -46.13
C ALA A 146 25.38 31.96 -45.81
N SER A 147 24.17 31.55 -46.21
CA SER A 147 23.73 31.05 -47.54
C SER A 147 24.07 29.58 -47.82
N SER A 148 22.99 28.78 -47.88
CA SER A 148 22.74 27.54 -48.66
C SER A 148 23.80 26.42 -48.69
N SER A 149 23.41 25.21 -48.28
CA SER A 149 23.22 24.06 -49.20
C SER A 149 22.87 22.77 -48.43
N SER A 150 21.99 21.99 -49.03
CA SER A 150 21.41 20.72 -48.58
C SER A 150 22.42 19.58 -48.61
N ILE A 151 22.67 18.88 -47.50
CA ILE A 151 23.25 17.53 -47.48
C ILE A 151 22.66 16.76 -46.28
N LEU A 152 22.00 15.62 -46.55
CA LEU A 152 21.62 14.60 -45.56
C LEU A 152 22.77 13.58 -45.39
N PRO A 153 23.05 13.08 -44.18
CA PRO A 153 23.95 11.93 -44.02
C PRO A 153 23.21 10.58 -44.02
N ILE A 154 23.91 9.63 -44.65
CA ILE A 154 23.60 8.24 -45.00
C ILE A 154 23.78 7.30 -43.80
N VAL A 155 22.93 6.27 -43.71
CA VAL A 155 23.09 5.10 -42.82
C VAL A 155 23.64 3.91 -43.65
N PRO A 156 24.62 3.12 -43.18
CA PRO A 156 25.13 1.98 -43.93
C PRO A 156 24.32 0.69 -43.69
N ALA A 157 24.11 -0.08 -44.76
CA ALA A 157 23.57 -1.43 -44.77
C ALA A 157 24.66 -2.43 -45.22
N ILE A 158 24.71 -3.64 -44.64
CA ILE A 158 25.52 -4.78 -45.10
C ILE A 158 24.70 -6.09 -44.89
N PRO A 159 24.84 -7.11 -45.77
CA PRO A 159 23.69 -7.84 -46.33
C PRO A 159 23.51 -9.29 -45.87
N ALA A 160 22.37 -9.85 -46.26
CA ALA A 160 21.95 -11.24 -46.11
C ALA A 160 22.63 -12.18 -47.11
N THR A 161 22.90 -13.42 -46.68
CA THR A 161 23.26 -14.54 -47.56
C THR A 161 22.33 -15.73 -47.30
N ILE A 162 21.84 -16.28 -48.40
CA ILE A 162 20.90 -17.40 -48.51
C ILE A 162 21.69 -18.71 -48.48
N ALA A 163 21.19 -19.74 -47.78
CA ALA A 163 21.54 -21.13 -48.03
C ALA A 163 20.34 -22.06 -47.75
N THR A 164 20.06 -22.92 -48.74
CA THR A 164 19.00 -23.93 -48.86
C THR A 164 19.28 -25.23 -48.08
N PRO A 165 18.29 -26.15 -47.91
CA PRO A 165 18.31 -27.17 -46.88
C PRO A 165 18.88 -28.52 -47.36
N THR A 166 19.49 -29.26 -46.44
CA THR A 166 19.79 -30.69 -46.60
C THR A 166 19.00 -31.53 -45.59
N SER A 167 18.31 -32.53 -46.13
CA SER A 167 17.53 -33.54 -45.43
C SER A 167 18.43 -34.57 -44.76
N ILE A 168 18.16 -34.91 -43.51
CA ILE A 168 18.63 -36.16 -42.88
C ILE A 168 17.43 -36.81 -42.15
N THR A 169 17.25 -38.08 -42.45
CA THR A 169 16.14 -38.97 -42.06
C THR A 169 16.53 -39.80 -40.81
N ILE A 170 15.51 -40.45 -40.20
CA ILE A 170 15.51 -41.70 -39.37
C ILE A 170 15.40 -41.48 -37.83
N PRO A 171 14.63 -42.30 -37.05
CA PRO A 171 13.37 -43.00 -37.28
C PRO A 171 12.30 -42.80 -36.17
N ALA A 172 11.10 -43.30 -36.43
CA ALA A 172 10.00 -43.41 -35.47
C ALA A 172 10.11 -44.67 -34.59
N THR A 173 9.81 -44.54 -33.28
CA THR A 173 9.12 -45.56 -32.47
C THR A 173 8.47 -44.92 -31.23
N GLY A 174 7.24 -45.30 -30.91
CA GLY A 174 6.66 -45.19 -29.56
C GLY A 174 5.46 -44.27 -29.39
N ASN A 175 4.25 -44.79 -29.65
CA ASN A 175 2.96 -44.19 -29.31
C ASN A 175 2.80 -43.98 -27.79
N ILE A 176 2.47 -42.75 -27.35
CA ILE A 176 1.58 -42.49 -26.22
C ILE A 176 0.75 -41.24 -26.53
N SER A 177 -0.57 -41.39 -26.44
CA SER A 177 -1.63 -40.46 -26.81
C SER A 177 -1.47 -39.05 -26.21
N THR A 178 -1.24 -38.05 -27.07
CA THR A 178 -1.48 -36.65 -26.74
C THR A 178 -2.77 -36.22 -27.45
N SER A 179 -3.84 -36.10 -26.68
CA SER A 179 -5.04 -35.38 -27.10
C SER A 179 -4.61 -33.96 -27.44
N SER A 180 -4.63 -33.64 -28.73
CA SER A 180 -4.31 -32.31 -29.26
C SER A 180 -5.22 -31.29 -28.58
N ALA A 181 -4.64 -30.40 -27.79
CA ALA A 181 -5.31 -29.20 -27.32
C ALA A 181 -5.60 -28.35 -28.56
N LEU A 182 -6.86 -28.40 -29.01
CA LEU A 182 -7.42 -27.40 -29.91
C LEU A 182 -7.23 -26.03 -29.24
N MET A 183 -6.27 -25.26 -29.75
CA MET A 183 -6.21 -23.83 -29.52
C MET A 183 -7.55 -23.25 -29.96
N PRO A 184 -8.32 -22.58 -29.09
CA PRO A 184 -9.49 -21.84 -29.56
C PRO A 184 -8.94 -20.73 -30.46
N THR A 185 -9.29 -20.80 -31.73
CA THR A 185 -9.14 -19.71 -32.67
C THR A 185 -9.74 -18.47 -32.04
N TYR A 186 -8.91 -17.44 -31.86
CA TYR A 186 -9.30 -16.17 -31.29
C TYR A 186 -10.29 -15.52 -32.27
N VAL A 187 -11.59 -15.73 -32.05
CA VAL A 187 -12.63 -14.93 -32.68
C VAL A 187 -12.55 -13.56 -32.00
N PRO A 188 -12.26 -12.46 -32.73
CA PRO A 188 -12.27 -11.14 -32.12
C PRO A 188 -13.68 -10.91 -31.58
N ILE A 189 -13.77 -10.61 -30.29
CA ILE A 189 -15.01 -10.28 -29.60
C ILE A 189 -15.55 -9.00 -30.27
N ASN A 190 -16.37 -9.15 -31.29
CA ASN A 190 -17.30 -8.13 -31.77
C ASN A 190 -18.46 -8.03 -30.77
N GLY A 191 -18.10 -7.63 -29.56
CA GLY A 191 -18.96 -7.34 -28.43
C GLY A 191 -18.33 -6.21 -27.63
N GLY A 192 -17.77 -5.21 -28.33
CA GLY A 192 -17.33 -3.97 -27.71
C GLY A 192 -18.53 -3.29 -27.07
N CYS A 193 -18.44 -2.98 -25.78
CA CYS A 193 -19.41 -2.08 -25.17
C CYS A 193 -19.30 -0.72 -25.87
N VAL A 194 -20.32 -0.38 -26.65
CA VAL A 194 -20.40 0.85 -27.47
C VAL A 194 -20.23 2.13 -26.63
N VAL A 195 -20.41 2.04 -25.31
CA VAL A 195 -20.30 3.16 -24.35
C VAL A 195 -18.85 3.52 -23.98
N CYS A 196 -17.88 2.62 -24.13
CA CYS A 196 -16.52 2.82 -23.62
C CYS A 196 -15.43 2.46 -24.63
N GLY A 197 -15.48 3.11 -25.79
CA GLY A 197 -14.37 3.07 -26.75
C GLY A 197 -13.06 3.52 -26.10
N TRP A 198 -12.22 2.56 -25.72
CA TRP A 198 -10.80 2.76 -25.41
C TRP A 198 -9.99 1.58 -25.95
N LEU A 199 -9.29 1.81 -27.05
CA LEU A 199 -7.94 1.26 -27.20
C LEU A 199 -7.01 2.00 -26.22
N PRO A 200 -5.94 1.37 -25.71
CA PRO A 200 -4.96 2.06 -24.88
C PRO A 200 -4.23 3.16 -25.67
N PRO A 201 -3.71 4.22 -25.02
CA PRO A 201 -2.89 5.22 -25.69
C PRO A 201 -1.54 4.58 -26.03
N THR A 202 -1.32 4.22 -27.29
CA THR A 202 0.02 3.94 -27.79
C THR A 202 0.76 5.27 -27.87
N ASN A 203 1.82 5.40 -27.08
CA ASN A 203 2.86 6.38 -27.33
C ASN A 203 3.42 6.13 -28.73
N ASP A 204 3.30 7.10 -29.63
CA ASP A 204 4.30 7.35 -30.66
C ASP A 204 4.30 8.84 -31.04
N HIS A 205 5.42 9.48 -30.78
CA HIS A 205 5.79 10.75 -31.39
C HIS A 205 6.36 10.48 -32.78
N HIS A 206 5.74 11.01 -33.83
CA HIS A 206 6.40 11.69 -34.95
C HIS A 206 5.33 12.32 -35.85
N GLY A 207 5.47 13.62 -36.13
CA GLY A 207 4.46 14.43 -36.81
C GLY A 207 4.56 14.45 -38.35
N ASN A 208 3.51 14.97 -38.99
CA ASN A 208 3.65 16.11 -39.91
C ASN A 208 2.27 16.70 -40.27
N SER A 209 2.28 17.99 -40.59
CA SER A 209 1.11 18.86 -40.81
C SER A 209 0.51 18.78 -42.22
N SER A 210 -0.74 19.30 -42.32
CA SER A 210 -1.42 19.89 -43.50
C SER A 210 -2.20 18.87 -44.37
N THR A 211 -3.45 19.05 -44.83
CA THR A 211 -4.23 20.23 -45.27
C THR A 211 -5.75 19.88 -45.39
N ASN A 212 -6.57 20.94 -45.44
CA ASN A 212 -7.87 21.11 -46.12
C ASN A 212 -9.19 20.50 -45.59
N SER A 213 -9.98 21.41 -44.99
CA SER A 213 -11.40 21.70 -45.28
C SER A 213 -12.17 20.78 -46.23
N SER A 214 -13.30 20.22 -45.77
CA SER A 214 -14.65 20.78 -46.02
C SER A 214 -15.79 19.82 -45.60
N SER A 215 -16.89 20.44 -45.16
CA SER A 215 -18.29 19.96 -45.28
C SER A 215 -18.86 18.97 -44.25
N GLY A 216 -19.54 19.56 -43.24
CA GLY A 216 -20.98 19.34 -43.05
C GLY A 216 -21.45 18.00 -42.47
N GLY A 217 -21.66 17.96 -41.15
CA GLY A 217 -22.37 16.87 -40.48
C GLY A 217 -22.39 17.08 -38.97
N GLY A 218 -23.05 18.15 -38.51
CA GLY A 218 -23.16 18.47 -37.09
C GLY A 218 -24.01 17.43 -36.35
N ILE A 219 -23.35 16.44 -35.74
CA ILE A 219 -23.92 15.73 -34.59
C ILE A 219 -23.75 16.63 -33.36
N ASN A 220 -24.86 17.16 -32.88
CA ASN A 220 -24.93 17.83 -31.59
C ASN A 220 -24.44 16.84 -30.51
N LEU A 221 -23.23 17.05 -29.97
CA LEU A 221 -22.80 16.43 -28.71
C LEU A 221 -23.53 17.14 -27.56
N GLY A 222 -24.84 16.92 -27.49
CA GLY A 222 -25.72 17.29 -26.39
C GLY A 222 -25.91 16.18 -25.37
N ASP A 223 -25.23 15.03 -25.52
CA ASP A 223 -25.41 13.91 -24.61
C ASP A 223 -24.08 13.50 -24.00
N ARG A 224 -23.93 13.75 -22.70
CA ARG A 224 -22.85 13.16 -21.92
C ARG A 224 -23.16 11.67 -21.89
N GLY A 225 -22.49 10.90 -22.74
CA GLY A 225 -22.53 9.44 -22.66
C GLY A 225 -22.31 8.98 -21.21
N PRO A 226 -22.91 7.84 -20.80
CA PRO A 226 -22.89 7.39 -19.41
C PRO A 226 -21.48 7.48 -18.85
N ARG A 227 -21.33 8.06 -17.66
CA ARG A 227 -20.02 8.07 -17.00
C ARG A 227 -19.57 6.61 -16.88
N ILE A 228 -18.29 6.31 -17.07
CA ILE A 228 -17.73 4.95 -17.05
C ILE A 228 -18.16 4.16 -15.78
N ASN A 229 -18.51 4.86 -14.70
CA ASN A 229 -19.08 4.29 -13.46
C ASN A 229 -20.51 3.71 -13.59
N GLU A 230 -21.20 3.89 -14.71
CA GLU A 230 -22.59 3.44 -14.97
C GLU A 230 -22.65 2.29 -15.99
N CYS A 231 -21.50 1.81 -16.47
CA CYS A 231 -21.42 0.71 -17.41
C CYS A 231 -21.57 -0.64 -16.69
N SER A 232 -22.75 -1.26 -16.77
CA SER A 232 -23.04 -2.59 -16.20
C SER A 232 -22.23 -3.74 -16.81
N ALA A 233 -21.51 -3.48 -17.91
CA ALA A 233 -20.65 -4.46 -18.58
C ALA A 233 -19.23 -4.54 -17.99
N HIS A 234 -18.85 -3.62 -17.09
CA HIS A 234 -17.52 -3.59 -16.49
C HIS A 234 -17.58 -3.57 -14.95
N CYS A 235 -16.71 -4.33 -14.30
CA CYS A 235 -16.32 -4.09 -12.91
C CYS A 235 -14.93 -3.46 -12.85
N TYR A 236 -14.51 -3.09 -11.63
CA TYR A 236 -13.20 -2.50 -11.40
C TYR A 236 -12.35 -3.44 -10.56
N CYS A 237 -11.08 -3.55 -10.91
CA CYS A 237 -10.11 -4.24 -10.06
C CYS A 237 -9.95 -3.46 -8.75
N ALA A 238 -10.24 -4.07 -7.61
CA ALA A 238 -10.09 -3.43 -6.30
C ALA A 238 -8.62 -3.11 -5.94
N CYS A 239 -7.64 -3.61 -6.70
CA CYS A 239 -6.23 -3.28 -6.52
C CYS A 239 -5.76 -2.09 -7.38
N CYS A 240 -5.99 -2.12 -8.70
CA CYS A 240 -5.49 -1.08 -9.61
C CYS A 240 -6.55 -0.09 -10.10
N ASN A 241 -7.81 -0.31 -9.74
CA ASN A 241 -8.98 0.47 -10.16
C ASN A 241 -9.14 0.62 -11.68
N ARG A 242 -8.56 -0.32 -12.46
CA ARG A 242 -8.78 -0.38 -13.91
C ARG A 242 -10.07 -1.15 -14.21
N PRO A 243 -10.80 -0.75 -15.27
CA PRO A 243 -11.98 -1.47 -15.71
C PRO A 243 -11.60 -2.87 -16.21
N MET A 244 -12.49 -3.82 -15.95
CA MET A 244 -12.39 -5.22 -16.38
C MET A 244 -13.79 -5.74 -16.73
N PRO A 245 -13.92 -6.75 -17.60
CA PRO A 245 -15.23 -7.30 -17.98
C PRO A 245 -16.01 -7.80 -16.76
N PHE A 246 -17.29 -7.46 -16.68
CA PHE A 246 -18.17 -7.92 -15.60
C PHE A 246 -18.47 -9.43 -15.70
N GLN A 247 -18.68 -10.09 -14.56
CA GLN A 247 -18.77 -11.55 -14.45
C GLN A 247 -19.80 -12.22 -15.38
N THR A 248 -20.92 -11.57 -15.68
CA THR A 248 -21.94 -12.14 -16.57
C THR A 248 -21.40 -12.39 -17.98
N THR A 249 -20.42 -11.61 -18.43
CA THR A 249 -19.78 -11.79 -19.74
C THR A 249 -18.78 -12.96 -19.76
N LEU A 250 -18.24 -13.32 -18.58
CA LEU A 250 -17.26 -14.41 -18.41
C LEU A 250 -17.92 -15.77 -18.17
N GLN A 251 -19.15 -15.81 -17.66
CA GLN A 251 -19.91 -17.06 -17.44
C GLN A 251 -20.16 -17.86 -18.73
N LEU A 252 -20.20 -17.19 -19.90
CA LEU A 252 -20.34 -17.84 -21.20
C LEU A 252 -19.12 -18.69 -21.61
N HIS A 253 -17.96 -18.52 -20.96
CA HIS A 253 -16.69 -19.14 -21.37
C HIS A 253 -16.08 -20.08 -20.31
N GLY A 254 -16.85 -20.45 -19.27
CA GLY A 254 -16.48 -21.53 -18.33
C GLY A 254 -15.19 -21.33 -17.53
N MET A 255 -14.57 -20.14 -17.55
CA MET A 255 -13.24 -19.92 -17.00
C MET A 255 -13.18 -18.62 -16.19
N ASN A 256 -12.58 -18.75 -15.00
CA ASN A 256 -12.00 -17.69 -14.17
C ASN A 256 -12.97 -16.82 -13.37
N ARG A 257 -13.30 -17.31 -12.16
CA ARG A 257 -13.75 -16.43 -11.08
C ARG A 257 -12.67 -15.36 -10.84
N THR A 258 -13.06 -14.09 -10.80
CA THR A 258 -12.14 -12.97 -10.54
C THR A 258 -12.38 -12.29 -9.21
N GLU A 259 -13.20 -12.91 -8.38
CA GLU A 259 -13.48 -12.45 -7.03
C GLU A 259 -12.61 -13.17 -6.01
N CYS A 260 -12.26 -12.45 -4.97
CA CYS A 260 -11.79 -13.07 -3.74
C CYS A 260 -12.96 -13.73 -3.02
N GLU A 261 -12.79 -14.99 -2.61
CA GLU A 261 -13.83 -15.75 -1.91
C GLU A 261 -14.17 -15.20 -0.52
N VAL A 262 -13.21 -14.49 0.09
CA VAL A 262 -13.34 -13.86 1.40
C VAL A 262 -14.05 -12.50 1.29
N CYS A 263 -13.46 -11.53 0.59
CA CYS A 263 -13.96 -10.16 0.57
C CYS A 263 -14.93 -9.86 -0.58
N ARG A 264 -15.13 -10.80 -1.52
CA ARG A 264 -16.01 -10.68 -2.70
C ARG A 264 -15.70 -9.52 -3.66
N HIS A 265 -14.57 -8.85 -3.49
CA HIS A 265 -14.11 -7.84 -4.44
C HIS A 265 -13.49 -8.50 -5.67
N THR A 266 -13.59 -7.83 -6.82
CA THR A 266 -13.05 -8.27 -8.11
C THR A 266 -11.63 -7.80 -8.36
N PHE A 267 -10.83 -8.60 -9.05
CA PHE A 267 -9.41 -8.36 -9.29
C PHE A 267 -8.98 -8.80 -10.69
N CYS A 268 -8.02 -8.09 -11.29
CA CYS A 268 -7.67 -8.27 -12.70
C CYS A 268 -6.60 -9.35 -12.99
N SER A 269 -5.87 -9.85 -11.98
CA SER A 269 -4.65 -10.65 -12.20
C SER A 269 -4.83 -11.91 -13.04
N LEU A 270 -6.00 -12.55 -12.97
CA LEU A 270 -6.29 -13.79 -13.69
C LEU A 270 -6.79 -13.54 -15.13
N ILE A 271 -7.18 -12.31 -15.45
CA ILE A 271 -7.63 -11.92 -16.80
C ILE A 271 -6.53 -11.18 -17.56
N ASN A 272 -5.76 -10.32 -16.88
CA ASN A 272 -4.70 -9.56 -17.51
C ASN A 272 -3.45 -10.43 -17.72
N PRO A 273 -3.01 -10.71 -18.96
CA PRO A 273 -1.82 -11.51 -19.23
C PRO A 273 -0.54 -10.93 -18.62
N HIS A 274 -0.51 -9.61 -18.41
CA HIS A 274 0.62 -8.90 -17.80
C HIS A 274 0.50 -8.77 -16.28
N GLY A 275 -0.51 -9.39 -15.66
CA GLY A 275 -0.81 -9.24 -14.24
C GLY A 275 -1.34 -7.85 -13.87
N CYS A 276 -1.59 -7.63 -12.59
CA CYS A 276 -2.03 -6.32 -12.11
C CYS A 276 -0.93 -5.25 -12.20
N SER A 277 -1.26 -4.04 -12.67
CA SER A 277 -0.31 -2.94 -12.87
C SER A 277 0.18 -2.24 -11.60
N THR A 278 -0.48 -2.48 -10.46
CA THR A 278 -0.27 -1.72 -9.22
C THR A 278 0.43 -2.55 -8.14
N CYS A 279 0.47 -3.87 -8.30
CA CYS A 279 1.21 -4.78 -7.44
C CYS A 279 2.16 -5.63 -8.27
N ASP A 280 2.77 -6.65 -7.66
CA ASP A 280 3.69 -7.59 -8.31
C ASP A 280 3.01 -8.53 -9.32
N GLY A 281 1.90 -8.12 -9.93
CA GLY A 281 1.12 -8.91 -10.88
C GLY A 281 0.03 -9.79 -10.25
N TYR A 282 0.10 -10.09 -8.94
CA TYR A 282 -0.73 -11.10 -8.26
C TYR A 282 -1.70 -10.52 -7.21
N CYS A 283 -2.59 -9.60 -7.60
CA CYS A 283 -3.63 -9.10 -6.67
C CYS A 283 -4.74 -10.12 -6.34
N LEU A 284 -4.79 -11.25 -7.07
CA LEU A 284 -5.64 -12.40 -6.80
C LEU A 284 -4.86 -13.67 -7.16
N SER A 285 -4.82 -14.63 -6.26
CA SER A 285 -4.13 -15.91 -6.45
C SER A 285 -4.87 -17.04 -5.75
N ARG A 286 -4.48 -18.29 -6.00
CA ARG A 286 -4.95 -19.40 -5.18
C ARG A 286 -4.27 -19.36 -3.82
N VAL A 287 -4.88 -19.99 -2.82
CA VAL A 287 -4.29 -20.10 -1.48
C VAL A 287 -2.95 -20.85 -1.52
N GLN A 288 -2.84 -21.94 -2.29
CA GLN A 288 -1.58 -22.67 -2.46
C GLN A 288 -0.43 -21.80 -3.02
N ASP A 289 -0.77 -20.78 -3.81
CA ASP A 289 0.21 -19.91 -4.48
C ASP A 289 0.84 -18.89 -3.51
N LEU A 290 0.38 -18.84 -2.25
CA LEU A 290 1.00 -18.06 -1.19
C LEU A 290 2.42 -18.58 -0.88
N THR A 291 2.73 -19.83 -1.21
CA THR A 291 4.08 -20.40 -1.09
C THR A 291 5.13 -19.68 -1.94
N ARG A 292 4.73 -18.83 -2.90
CA ARG A 292 5.65 -18.01 -3.71
C ARG A 292 6.38 -16.92 -2.93
N TYR A 293 5.98 -16.61 -1.70
CA TYR A 293 6.70 -15.64 -0.89
C TYR A 293 8.09 -16.19 -0.51
N ASN A 294 9.13 -15.44 -0.90
CA ASN A 294 10.52 -15.75 -0.55
C ASN A 294 10.97 -15.08 0.75
N SER A 295 10.17 -14.15 1.27
CA SER A 295 10.44 -13.43 2.51
C SER A 295 9.14 -13.17 3.24
N ILE A 296 9.11 -13.31 4.56
CA ILE A 296 7.95 -12.93 5.36
C ILE A 296 7.89 -11.41 5.55
N PRO A 297 6.70 -10.78 5.41
CA PRO A 297 6.54 -9.39 5.78
C PRO A 297 6.90 -9.20 7.26
N ARG A 298 7.64 -8.14 7.60
CA ARG A 298 8.03 -7.85 9.01
C ARG A 298 6.87 -7.66 9.98
N THR A 299 5.65 -7.57 9.46
CA THR A 299 4.40 -7.39 10.20
C THR A 299 3.53 -8.65 10.17
N LEU A 300 4.06 -9.80 9.73
CA LEU A 300 3.31 -11.03 9.54
C LEU A 300 2.58 -11.47 10.82
N LEU A 301 3.26 -11.55 11.96
CA LEU A 301 2.63 -11.95 13.22
C LEU A 301 1.89 -10.77 13.84
N LEU A 302 0.58 -10.67 13.63
CA LEU A 302 -0.31 -9.68 14.28
C LEU A 302 0.16 -8.22 14.17
N ASN A 303 0.86 -7.86 13.09
CA ASN A 303 1.55 -6.58 12.91
C ASN A 303 2.65 -6.26 13.95
N ASN A 304 3.12 -7.26 14.68
CA ASN A 304 4.19 -7.15 15.67
C ASN A 304 5.55 -7.49 15.04
N ARG A 305 6.42 -6.47 14.93
CA ARG A 305 7.75 -6.60 14.31
C ARG A 305 8.73 -7.42 15.14
N ILE A 306 8.55 -7.44 16.47
CA ILE A 306 9.41 -8.21 17.37
C ILE A 306 9.09 -9.68 17.25
N GLU A 307 7.81 -10.04 17.39
CA GLU A 307 7.39 -11.44 17.29
C GLU A 307 7.66 -12.02 15.90
N THR A 308 7.42 -11.23 14.85
CA THR A 308 7.77 -11.65 13.47
C THR A 308 9.26 -11.92 13.32
N ARG A 309 10.12 -11.07 13.90
CA ARG A 309 11.57 -11.29 13.87
C ARG A 309 11.98 -12.54 14.64
N ILE A 310 11.40 -12.79 15.81
CA ILE A 310 11.67 -14.01 16.60
C ILE A 310 11.33 -15.26 15.79
N LEU A 311 10.19 -15.25 15.08
CA LEU A 311 9.82 -16.34 14.18
C LEU A 311 10.82 -16.48 13.01
N ASP A 312 11.21 -15.37 12.38
CA ASP A 312 12.19 -15.37 11.28
C ASP A 312 13.54 -15.98 11.72
N ASP A 313 14.06 -15.51 12.86
CA ASP A 313 15.32 -15.98 13.45
C ASP A 313 15.24 -17.49 13.79
N TYR A 314 14.08 -17.97 14.29
CA TYR A 314 13.82 -19.39 14.52
C TYR A 314 13.80 -20.20 13.22
N LEU A 315 13.11 -19.74 12.18
CA LEU A 315 13.06 -20.45 10.90
C LEU A 315 14.46 -20.58 10.28
N ILE A 316 15.27 -19.52 10.37
CA ILE A 316 16.67 -19.52 9.94
C ILE A 316 17.49 -20.54 10.74
N SER A 317 17.35 -20.59 12.07
CA SER A 317 18.12 -21.52 12.91
C SER A 317 17.77 -22.99 12.66
N GLN A 318 16.52 -23.28 12.30
CA GLN A 318 16.04 -24.61 11.92
C GLN A 318 16.31 -24.97 10.45
N GLY A 319 16.84 -24.04 9.64
CA GLY A 319 17.05 -24.24 8.21
C GLY A 319 15.75 -24.38 7.40
N ILE A 320 14.64 -23.83 7.89
CA ILE A 320 13.33 -23.90 7.25
C ILE A 320 13.19 -22.71 6.28
N SER A 321 12.96 -23.00 4.99
CA SER A 321 12.70 -21.95 4.00
C SER A 321 11.29 -21.37 4.15
N ILE A 322 11.11 -20.10 3.78
CA ILE A 322 9.79 -19.44 3.86
C ILE A 322 8.69 -20.17 3.06
N PRO A 323 8.93 -20.65 1.83
CA PRO A 323 7.95 -21.46 1.11
C PRO A 323 7.55 -22.74 1.86
N MET A 324 8.53 -23.41 2.48
CA MET A 324 8.28 -24.62 3.29
C MET A 324 7.45 -24.29 4.53
N PHE A 325 7.80 -23.23 5.25
CA PHE A 325 7.04 -22.72 6.39
C PHE A 325 5.58 -22.42 6.02
N ILE A 326 5.35 -21.71 4.91
CA ILE A 326 4.00 -21.40 4.43
C ILE A 326 3.25 -22.68 4.06
N SER A 327 3.91 -23.61 3.38
CA SER A 327 3.31 -24.91 3.04
C SER A 327 2.89 -25.69 4.27
N GLN A 328 3.72 -25.72 5.33
CA GLN A 328 3.39 -26.34 6.62
C GLN A 328 2.20 -25.63 7.30
N CYS A 329 2.19 -24.30 7.28
CA CYS A 329 1.09 -23.51 7.84
C CYS A 329 -0.24 -23.82 7.15
N LEU A 330 -0.23 -23.89 5.81
CA LEU A 330 -1.42 -24.22 5.03
C LEU A 330 -1.88 -25.65 5.30
N SER A 331 -0.99 -26.64 5.29
CA SER A 331 -1.38 -28.05 5.48
C SER A 331 -1.89 -28.34 6.89
N LEU A 332 -1.28 -27.75 7.92
CA LEU A 332 -1.61 -28.04 9.33
C LEU A 332 -2.79 -27.22 9.86
N TYR A 333 -2.94 -25.96 9.41
CA TYR A 333 -3.81 -25.01 10.10
C TYR A 333 -5.00 -24.49 9.28
N ILE A 334 -5.02 -24.64 7.95
CA ILE A 334 -6.08 -24.04 7.11
C ILE A 334 -7.49 -24.53 7.47
N ASN A 335 -7.63 -25.81 7.82
CA ASN A 335 -8.92 -26.44 8.14
C ASN A 335 -9.22 -26.47 9.64
N THR A 336 -8.21 -26.29 10.48
CA THR A 336 -8.35 -26.38 11.95
C THR A 336 -8.65 -25.01 12.57
N THR A 337 -8.46 -23.93 11.84
CA THR A 337 -8.70 -22.57 12.30
C THR A 337 -9.88 -21.92 11.59
N LEU A 338 -10.91 -21.53 12.33
CA LEU A 338 -11.99 -20.68 11.83
C LEU A 338 -11.49 -19.24 11.69
N ILE A 339 -10.70 -18.97 10.64
CA ILE A 339 -10.12 -17.64 10.38
C ILE A 339 -11.17 -16.69 9.80
N TYR A 340 -11.98 -17.20 8.87
CA TYR A 340 -13.04 -16.45 8.22
C TYR A 340 -14.40 -17.07 8.54
N PRO A 341 -15.27 -16.40 9.32
CA PRO A 341 -16.59 -16.93 9.64
C PRO A 341 -17.50 -17.11 8.42
N SER A 342 -17.24 -16.37 7.34
CA SER A 342 -18.11 -16.29 6.17
C SER A 342 -17.77 -17.29 5.06
N CYS A 343 -16.65 -18.02 5.15
CA CYS A 343 -16.24 -18.98 4.12
C CYS A 343 -15.21 -19.99 4.64
N ILE A 344 -15.25 -21.21 4.10
CA ILE A 344 -14.22 -22.23 4.27
C ILE A 344 -13.29 -22.15 3.05
N LEU A 345 -11.99 -22.00 3.28
CA LEU A 345 -10.99 -21.93 2.21
C LEU A 345 -10.31 -23.29 2.03
N ASN A 346 -9.98 -23.61 0.79
CA ASN A 346 -9.08 -24.72 0.45
C ASN A 346 -7.91 -24.21 -0.41
N GLU A 347 -7.00 -25.11 -0.79
CA GLU A 347 -5.80 -24.79 -1.58
C GLU A 347 -6.09 -24.08 -2.90
N ASN A 348 -7.22 -24.39 -3.54
CA ASN A 348 -7.65 -23.82 -4.82
C ASN A 348 -8.53 -22.58 -4.69
N SER A 349 -8.98 -22.23 -3.48
CA SER A 349 -9.79 -21.04 -3.24
C SER A 349 -9.05 -19.78 -3.68
N LEU A 350 -9.77 -18.85 -4.30
CA LEU A 350 -9.20 -17.59 -4.75
C LEU A 350 -9.20 -16.54 -3.64
N ILE A 351 -8.02 -15.97 -3.39
CA ILE A 351 -7.81 -15.00 -2.32
C ILE A 351 -7.04 -13.79 -2.84
N CYS A 352 -7.47 -12.59 -2.42
CA CYS A 352 -6.73 -11.37 -2.74
C CYS A 352 -5.52 -11.20 -1.82
N LYS A 353 -4.60 -10.31 -2.18
CA LYS A 353 -3.40 -10.05 -1.39
C LYS A 353 -3.69 -9.76 0.09
N ASN A 354 -4.62 -8.85 0.39
CA ASN A 354 -4.91 -8.46 1.78
C ASN A 354 -5.52 -9.60 2.60
N CYS A 355 -6.45 -10.37 2.01
CA CYS A 355 -7.02 -11.54 2.67
C CYS A 355 -5.97 -12.66 2.82
N GLY A 356 -5.06 -12.81 1.86
CA GLY A 356 -3.93 -13.74 1.93
C GLY A 356 -2.96 -13.38 3.06
N GLU A 357 -2.61 -12.09 3.19
CA GLU A 357 -1.75 -11.59 4.28
C GLU A 357 -2.40 -11.81 5.65
N TYR A 358 -3.70 -11.54 5.79
CA TYR A 358 -4.42 -11.82 7.04
C TYR A 358 -4.49 -13.33 7.35
N LEU A 359 -4.76 -14.16 6.33
CA LEU A 359 -4.76 -15.61 6.47
C LEU A 359 -3.40 -16.10 6.98
N LEU A 360 -2.31 -15.72 6.30
CA LEU A 360 -0.94 -16.07 6.70
C LEU A 360 -0.62 -15.58 8.11
N SER A 361 -1.07 -14.38 8.49
CA SER A 361 -0.88 -13.85 9.84
C SER A 361 -1.46 -14.77 10.93
N GLN A 362 -2.68 -15.27 10.70
CA GLN A 362 -3.35 -16.17 11.66
C GLN A 362 -2.73 -17.57 11.68
N LEU A 363 -2.37 -18.12 10.52
CA LEU A 363 -1.72 -19.43 10.46
C LEU A 363 -0.31 -19.38 11.08
N ALA A 364 0.46 -18.32 10.80
CA ALA A 364 1.77 -18.10 11.40
C ALA A 364 1.68 -17.99 12.92
N TYR A 365 0.62 -17.38 13.46
CA TYR A 365 0.39 -17.32 14.90
C TYR A 365 0.23 -18.73 15.49
N GLN A 366 -0.56 -19.61 14.86
CA GLN A 366 -0.70 -21.00 15.32
C GLN A 366 0.61 -21.78 15.26
N TYR A 367 1.35 -21.62 14.16
CA TYR A 367 2.68 -22.20 14.03
C TYR A 367 3.59 -21.74 15.17
N ARG A 368 3.63 -20.43 15.44
CA ARG A 368 4.45 -19.84 16.52
C ARG A 368 4.05 -20.33 17.91
N VAL A 369 2.76 -20.57 18.14
CA VAL A 369 2.25 -21.18 19.39
C VAL A 369 2.70 -22.63 19.54
N SER A 370 2.86 -23.37 18.42
CA SER A 370 3.26 -24.78 18.44
C SER A 370 4.75 -25.03 18.67
N ILE A 371 5.61 -24.01 18.53
CA ILE A 371 7.06 -24.13 18.73
C ILE A 371 7.36 -24.46 20.21
N CYS A 372 8.22 -25.44 20.44
CA CYS A 372 8.65 -25.82 21.78
C CYS A 372 9.43 -24.67 22.45
N LEU A 373 9.12 -24.35 23.71
CA LEU A 373 9.78 -23.26 24.43
C LEU A 373 11.30 -23.44 24.52
N ASN A 374 11.79 -24.68 24.60
CA ASN A 374 13.22 -24.98 24.72
C ASN A 374 14.02 -24.67 23.44
N GLU A 375 13.34 -24.47 22.31
CA GLU A 375 13.95 -24.12 21.03
C GLU A 375 14.05 -22.60 20.84
N LEU A 376 13.50 -21.82 21.78
CA LEU A 376 13.49 -20.36 21.74
C LEU A 376 14.55 -19.77 22.69
N PRO A 377 15.05 -18.56 22.40
CA PRO A 377 15.97 -17.86 23.29
C PRO A 377 15.34 -17.54 24.67
N ASN A 378 16.16 -17.60 25.74
CA ASN A 378 15.71 -17.34 27.12
C ASN A 378 15.09 -15.93 27.30
N ASP A 379 15.57 -14.92 26.59
CA ASP A 379 15.04 -13.56 26.63
C ASP A 379 13.64 -13.44 26.00
N VAL A 380 13.23 -14.41 25.18
CA VAL A 380 11.87 -14.53 24.66
C VAL A 380 10.97 -15.22 25.68
N ILE A 381 11.42 -16.34 26.24
CA ILE A 381 10.64 -17.17 27.18
C ILE A 381 10.31 -16.41 28.46
N THR A 382 11.25 -15.59 28.95
CA THR A 382 11.11 -14.86 30.22
C THR A 382 10.22 -13.63 30.15
N LYS A 383 9.71 -13.26 28.97
CA LYS A 383 8.85 -12.09 28.82
C LYS A 383 7.52 -12.30 29.53
N PRO A 384 7.06 -11.33 30.34
CA PRO A 384 5.71 -11.39 30.89
C PRO A 384 4.67 -11.28 29.76
N ASN A 385 3.56 -12.00 29.91
CA ASN A 385 2.45 -11.91 28.97
C ASN A 385 1.84 -10.50 28.98
N CYS A 386 1.56 -9.97 27.80
CA CYS A 386 0.75 -8.77 27.67
C CYS A 386 -0.67 -9.07 28.17
N TYR A 387 -1.24 -8.19 28.99
CA TYR A 387 -2.63 -8.32 29.46
C TYR A 387 -3.62 -8.56 28.29
N TYR A 388 -3.45 -7.84 27.18
CA TYR A 388 -4.30 -7.97 26.00
C TYR A 388 -3.90 -9.12 25.05
N GLY A 389 -2.77 -9.79 25.31
CA GLY A 389 -2.24 -10.88 24.49
C GLY A 389 -2.21 -10.58 23.00
N ARG A 390 -2.64 -11.55 22.18
CA ARG A 390 -2.79 -11.44 20.72
C ARG A 390 -3.68 -10.30 20.24
N TYR A 391 -4.57 -9.77 21.10
CA TYR A 391 -5.47 -8.67 20.76
C TYR A 391 -4.90 -7.29 21.12
N CYS A 392 -3.67 -7.23 21.65
CA CYS A 392 -3.03 -5.96 21.98
C CYS A 392 -2.86 -5.10 20.73
N ARG A 393 -3.47 -3.90 20.70
CA ARG A 393 -3.28 -2.97 19.58
C ARG A 393 -1.93 -2.25 19.64
N TYR A 394 -1.44 -1.98 20.85
CA TYR A 394 -0.18 -1.28 21.10
C TYR A 394 1.04 -2.02 20.52
N GLN A 395 0.99 -3.35 20.45
CA GLN A 395 2.08 -4.16 19.91
C GLN A 395 2.44 -3.82 18.46
N SER A 396 1.50 -3.24 17.70
CA SER A 396 1.68 -2.95 16.27
C SER A 396 2.44 -1.66 15.99
N TYR A 397 2.40 -0.68 16.91
CA TYR A 397 3.02 0.64 16.72
C TYR A 397 3.99 1.05 17.83
N ASN A 398 3.92 0.45 19.02
CA ASN A 398 4.85 0.74 20.11
C ASN A 398 5.92 -0.36 20.20
N TYR A 399 7.09 -0.06 19.63
CA TYR A 399 8.23 -0.98 19.60
C TYR A 399 8.69 -1.41 21.00
N HIS A 400 8.73 -0.48 21.96
CA HIS A 400 9.16 -0.77 23.33
C HIS A 400 8.19 -1.71 24.04
N HIS A 401 6.89 -1.53 23.84
CA HIS A 401 5.86 -2.43 24.35
C HIS A 401 6.00 -3.84 23.75
N ALA A 402 6.11 -3.94 22.42
CA ALA A 402 6.30 -5.21 21.71
C ALA A 402 7.59 -5.93 22.12
N ARG A 403 8.63 -5.19 22.50
CA ARG A 403 9.89 -5.77 22.97
C ARG A 403 9.78 -6.33 24.39
N ARG A 404 9.03 -5.65 25.28
CA ARG A 404 8.97 -5.94 26.71
C ARG A 404 7.98 -7.06 27.07
N PHE A 405 6.90 -7.21 26.32
CA PHE A 405 5.84 -8.18 26.62
C PHE A 405 5.75 -9.26 25.55
N ASN A 406 5.35 -10.47 25.97
CA ASN A 406 4.97 -11.55 25.07
C ASN A 406 3.54 -11.30 24.55
N HIS A 407 3.35 -11.40 23.23
CA HIS A 407 2.03 -11.31 22.59
C HIS A 407 1.56 -12.64 21.97
N ILE A 408 2.39 -13.68 22.03
CA ILE A 408 2.01 -15.07 21.74
C ILE A 408 1.34 -15.65 23.00
N CYS A 409 0.20 -15.08 23.35
CA CYS A 409 -0.62 -15.47 24.49
C CYS A 409 -2.07 -14.99 24.30
N GLU A 410 -3.00 -15.64 24.99
CA GLU A 410 -4.39 -15.18 25.04
C GLU A 410 -4.56 -14.04 26.05
N ARG A 411 -5.68 -13.32 25.93
CA ARG A 411 -6.01 -12.22 26.85
C ARG A 411 -6.14 -12.77 28.28
N SER A 412 -5.44 -12.14 29.22
CA SER A 412 -5.55 -12.47 30.64
C SER A 412 -6.87 -11.89 31.18
N PHE A 413 -7.64 -12.70 31.92
CA PHE A 413 -8.90 -12.28 32.55
C PHE A 413 -8.67 -11.68 33.92
#